data_AF-A0A940GWN9-F1
#
_entry.id   AF-A0A940GWN9-F1
#
_cell.length_a   1.000
_cell.length_b   1.000
_cell.length_c   1.000
_cell.angle_alpha   90.00
_cell.angle_beta   90.00
_cell.angle_gamma   90.00
#
_symmetry.space_group_name_H-M   'P 1'
#
loop_
_entity.id
_entity.type
_entity.pdbx_description
1 polymer ?
#
loop_
_entity_poly.entity_id
_entity_poly.type
_entity_poly.pdbx_seq_one_letter_code
_entity_poly.pdbx_strand_id
1 'polypeptide(L)' 'MRTNIEIDQGLVAQVMRAIGAKTKREAVDTALRETLRLRQQEALLQLWGIGWDGDLDEMRTSKYVPDGK' A
#
# COMPACT_ATOMS: atom_id res chain seq x y z
N MET A 1 -7.75 -24.04 -2.52
CA MET A 1 -7.36 -25.00 -1.49
C MET A 1 -8.17 -24.71 -0.23
N ARG A 2 -8.68 -25.74 0.47
CA ARG A 2 -9.36 -25.56 1.76
C ARG A 2 -8.40 -26.02 2.85
N THR A 3 -8.10 -25.14 3.81
CA THR A 3 -7.17 -25.41 4.90
C THR A 3 -7.87 -25.13 6.22
N ASN A 4 -7.70 -26.01 7.19
CA ASN A 4 -8.15 -25.78 8.56
C ASN A 4 -6.94 -25.29 9.35
N ILE A 5 -7.04 -24.10 9.92
CA ILE A 5 -6.02 -23.48 10.76
C ILE A 5 -6.70 -22.96 12.03
N GLU A 6 -6.01 -23.04 13.16
CA GLU A 6 -6.43 -22.31 14.35
C GLU A 6 -6.13 -20.82 14.15
N ILE A 7 -7.13 -19.99 14.44
CA ILE A 7 -7.02 -18.54 14.35
C ILE A 7 -7.92 -17.90 15.40
N ASP A 8 -7.45 -16.81 15.98
CA ASP A 8 -8.22 -16.03 16.95
C ASP A 8 -9.47 -15.45 16.28
N GLN A 9 -10.64 -15.87 16.76
CA GLN A 9 -11.93 -15.46 16.20
C GLN A 9 -12.25 -13.98 16.49
N GLY A 10 -11.80 -13.46 17.63
CA GLY A 10 -11.95 -12.06 18.00
C GLY A 10 -11.12 -11.16 17.10
N LEU A 11 -9.90 -11.57 16.75
CA LEU A 11 -9.05 -10.87 15.80
C LEU A 11 -9.68 -10.87 14.40
N VAL A 12 -10.16 -12.01 13.90
CA VAL A 12 -10.82 -12.08 12.58
C VAL A 12 -12.05 -11.18 12.55
N ALA A 13 -12.84 -11.14 13.63
CA ALA A 13 -14.01 -10.26 13.71
C ALA A 13 -13.63 -8.77 13.69
N GLN A 14 -12.54 -8.38 14.36
CA GLN A 14 -12.02 -7.02 14.31
C GLN A 14 -11.55 -6.65 12.89
N VAL A 15 -10.77 -7.53 12.25
CA VAL A 15 -10.30 -7.32 10.87
C VAL A 15 -11.48 -7.21 9.90
N MET A 16 -12.46 -8.12 10.01
CA MET A 16 -13.68 -8.07 9.18
C MET A 16 -14.40 -6.72 9.30
N ARG A 17 -14.55 -6.19 10.52
CA ARG A 17 -15.16 -4.87 10.73
C ARG A 17 -14.31 -3.74 10.16
N ALA A 18 -12.99 -3.81 10.35
CA ALA A 18 -12.06 -2.77 9.90
C ALA A 18 -12.03 -2.63 8.37
N ILE A 19 -12.10 -3.75 7.64
CA ILE A 19 -12.01 -3.75 6.18
C ILE A 19 -13.37 -3.93 5.47
N GLY A 20 -14.47 -4.08 6.22
CA GLY A 20 -15.81 -4.29 5.68
C GLY A 20 -16.04 -5.67 5.04
N ALA A 21 -15.27 -6.69 5.41
CA ALA A 21 -15.41 -8.03 4.83
C ALA A 21 -16.66 -8.76 5.33
N LYS A 22 -17.37 -9.42 4.41
CA LYS A 22 -18.59 -10.17 4.70
C LYS A 22 -18.30 -11.58 5.21
N THR A 23 -17.12 -12.13 4.89
CA THR A 23 -16.74 -13.50 5.26
C THR A 23 -15.34 -13.57 5.86
N LYS A 24 -15.11 -14.59 6.71
CA LYS A 24 -13.77 -14.87 7.27
C LYS A 24 -12.74 -15.15 6.17
N ARG A 25 -13.15 -15.84 5.09
CA ARG A 25 -12.28 -16.14 3.94
C ARG A 25 -11.81 -14.87 3.25
N GLU A 26 -12.73 -13.95 3.00
CA GLU A 26 -12.42 -12.64 2.41
C GLU A 26 -11.49 -11.83 3.32
N ALA A 27 -11.76 -11.79 4.62
CA ALA A 27 -10.90 -11.10 5.57
C ALA A 27 -9.46 -11.63 5.58
N VAL A 28 -9.31 -12.96 5.60
CA VAL A 28 -7.99 -13.60 5.58
C VAL A 28 -7.29 -13.37 4.25
N ASP A 29 -7.97 -13.52 3.10
CA ASP A 29 -7.35 -13.30 1.78
C ASP A 29 -6.87 -11.85 1.62
N THR A 30 -7.70 -10.88 1.99
CA THR A 30 -7.35 -9.45 1.93
C THR A 30 -6.20 -9.13 2.87
N ALA A 31 -6.22 -9.62 4.11
CA ALA A 31 -5.15 -9.38 5.08
C ALA A 31 -3.80 -9.93 4.60
N LEU A 32 -3.77 -11.12 3.99
CA LEU A 32 -2.55 -11.72 3.44
C LEU A 32 -1.98 -10.91 2.27
N ARG A 33 -2.85 -10.45 1.36
CA ARG A 33 -2.44 -9.61 0.21
C ARG A 33 -1.91 -8.26 0.66
N GLU A 34 -2.60 -7.59 1.57
CA GLU A 34 -2.16 -6.29 2.09
C GLU A 34 -0.87 -6.42 2.89
N THR A 35 -0.66 -7.51 3.64
CA THR A 35 0.62 -7.78 4.30
C THR A 35 1.77 -7.80 3.30
N LEU A 36 1.62 -8.52 2.18
CA LEU A 36 2.65 -8.56 1.15
C LEU A 36 2.88 -7.18 0.51
N ARG A 37 1.79 -6.46 0.21
CA ARG A 37 1.85 -5.11 -0.36
C ARG A 37 2.58 -4.12 0.55
N LEU A 38 2.37 -4.21 1.86
CA LEU A 38 3.06 -3.38 2.85
C LEU A 38 4.56 -3.70 2.87
N ARG A 39 4.95 -4.98 2.85
CA ARG A 39 6.36 -5.39 2.77
C ARG A 39 7.06 -4.92 1.49
N GLN A 40 6.35 -4.94 0.36
CA GLN A 40 6.88 -4.42 -0.90
C GLN A 40 7.09 -2.91 -0.85
N GLN A 41 6.18 -2.16 -0.20
CA GLN A 41 6.36 -0.73 0.02
C GLN A 41 7.55 -0.44 0.95
N GLU A 42 7.76 -1.23 2.00
CA GLU A 42 8.95 -1.12 2.86
C GLU A 42 10.24 -1.28 2.04
N ALA A 43 10.29 -2.19 1.06
CA ALA A 43 11.44 -2.35 0.17
C ALA A 43 11.67 -1.10 -0.71
N LEU A 44 10.61 -0.42 -1.15
CA LEU A 44 10.74 0.85 -1.87
C LEU A 44 11.28 1.97 -0.98
N LEU A 45 10.95 1.98 0.31
CA LEU A 45 11.55 2.94 1.26
C LEU A 45 13.07 2.74 1.40
N GLN A 46 13.59 1.53 1.15
CA GLN A 46 15.04 1.30 1.13
C GLN A 46 15.75 1.95 -0.07
N LEU A 47 15.01 2.32 -1.11
CA LEU A 47 15.53 3.09 -2.24
C LEU A 47 15.67 4.59 -1.89
N TRP A 48 15.28 5.01 -0.69
CA TRP A 48 15.46 6.38 -0.27
C TRP A 48 16.96 6.70 -0.17
N GLY A 49 17.39 7.79 -0.82
CA GLY A 49 18.79 8.22 -0.83
C GLY A 49 19.68 7.60 -1.91
N ILE A 50 19.14 6.79 -2.85
CA ILE A 50 19.93 6.27 -3.99
C ILE A 50 20.35 7.35 -5.00
N GLY A 51 19.97 8.60 -4.77
CA GLY A 51 20.18 9.71 -5.69
C GLY A 51 19.18 9.71 -6.83
N TRP A 52 19.22 10.79 -7.60
CA TRP A 52 18.43 10.94 -8.82
C TRP A 52 19.24 11.76 -9.82
N ASP A 53 19.61 11.15 -10.95
CA ASP A 53 20.52 11.74 -11.95
C ASP A 53 19.81 12.56 -13.03
N GLY A 54 18.51 12.86 -12.87
CA GLY A 54 17.80 13.71 -13.81
C GLY A 54 18.00 15.21 -13.54
N ASP A 55 17.58 16.04 -14.48
CA ASP A 55 17.36 17.47 -14.26
C ASP A 55 15.85 17.71 -14.05
N LEU A 56 15.49 18.18 -12.86
CA LEU A 56 14.10 18.35 -12.46
C LEU A 56 13.41 19.48 -13.23
N ASP A 57 14.18 20.49 -13.63
CA ASP A 57 13.68 21.65 -14.34
C ASP A 57 13.51 21.35 -15.84
N GLU A 58 14.36 20.50 -16.43
CA GLU A 58 14.16 20.01 -17.80
C GLU A 58 12.90 19.13 -17.93
N MET A 59 12.57 18.35 -16.90
CA MET A 59 11.42 17.45 -16.91
C MET A 59 10.08 18.15 -16.66
N ARG A 60 10.10 19.36 -16.10
CA ARG A 60 8.89 20.14 -15.85
C ARG A 60 8.42 20.81 -17.14
N THR A 61 7.31 20.33 -17.69
CA THR A 61 6.71 20.90 -18.92
C THR A 61 5.85 22.14 -18.66
N SER A 62 5.61 22.52 -17.40
CA SER A 62 4.87 23.74 -17.06
C SER A 62 5.81 24.94 -16.96
N LYS A 63 5.84 25.78 -17.99
CA LYS A 63 6.30 27.16 -17.83
C LYS A 63 5.29 27.90 -16.96
N TYR A 64 5.56 28.05 -15.66
CA TYR A 64 4.81 29.00 -14.84
C TYR A 64 5.15 30.41 -15.38
N VAL A 65 4.18 31.03 -16.06
CA VAL A 65 4.21 32.45 -16.41
C VAL A 65 3.32 33.15 -15.38
N PRO A 66 3.87 33.95 -14.45
CA PRO A 66 3.06 34.73 -13.54
C PRO A 66 2.29 35.80 -14.35
N ASP A 67 0.98 35.87 -14.13
CA ASP A 67 0.12 36.89 -14.74
C ASP A 67 0.21 38.20 -13.94
N GLY A 68 0.25 39.33 -14.67
CA GLY A 68 -0.07 40.66 -14.14
C GLY A 68 1.08 41.52 -13.59
N LYS A 69 1.62 42.38 -14.45
CA LYS A 69 1.89 43.79 -14.07
C LYS A 69 0.66 44.63 -14.42
#